data_AF-A0A558C460-F1
#
_entry.id   AF-A0A558C460-F1
#
_cell.length_a   1.000
_cell.length_b   1.000
_cell.length_c   1.000
_cell.angle_alpha   90.00
_cell.angle_beta   90.00
_cell.angle_gamma   90.00
#
_symmetry.space_group_name_H-M   'P 1'
#
loop_
_entity.id
_entity.type
_entity.pdbx_description
1 polymer ?
#
loop_
_entity_poly.entity_id
_entity_poly.type
_entity_poly.pdbx_seq_one_letter_code
_entity_poly.pdbx_strand_id
1 'polypeptide(L)'
;MKRLLLLVPLFLSSCGLGDSPEDHLDSLYRQRISNSKYVIYDFNYAGDFATSLDYGGLTFLDSSAVFSRDKIDKLPSSYFVGKPVAERFHLLLLNYGQGRESPKDTSLTPVREYTKKYNGVEVAVTEYKHTYGSATLDTGLKQYRFERFQETPDSLIFYSVTNRYGGAPAPAMAFVKGNIQAVEFAGDTVAYLEINRAFIGRGSVYQSPKPFQLVSNQPIVGMTTFRFYPRKTVRAVSLSDIGIYKKVKLQPVKEPLRD
;
A
#
# COMPACT_ATOMS: atom_id res chain seq x y z
N MET A 1 62.44 -44.50 -6.08
CA MET A 1 61.73 -43.22 -5.82
C MET A 1 60.24 -43.49 -5.74
N LYS A 2 59.66 -43.49 -4.53
CA LYS A 2 58.22 -43.71 -4.31
C LYS A 2 57.48 -42.37 -4.47
N ARG A 3 56.56 -42.28 -5.42
CA ARG A 3 55.64 -41.14 -5.56
C ARG A 3 54.50 -41.33 -4.56
N LEU A 4 54.41 -40.44 -3.58
CA LEU A 4 53.32 -40.34 -2.64
C LEU A 4 52.15 -39.66 -3.36
N LEU A 5 51.10 -40.43 -3.70
CA LEU A 5 49.83 -39.86 -4.14
C LEU A 5 49.10 -39.35 -2.89
N LEU A 6 48.97 -38.03 -2.76
CA LEU A 6 48.16 -37.40 -1.73
C LEU A 6 46.69 -37.43 -2.19
N LEU A 7 45.89 -38.36 -1.68
CA LEU A 7 44.43 -38.30 -1.81
C LEU A 7 43.91 -37.23 -0.84
N VAL A 8 43.47 -36.09 -1.38
CA VAL A 8 42.69 -35.10 -0.64
C VAL A 8 41.24 -35.57 -0.63
N PRO A 9 40.64 -35.90 0.52
CA PRO A 9 39.20 -36.13 0.57
C PRO A 9 38.51 -34.77 0.40
N LEU A 10 37.84 -34.57 -0.74
CA LEU A 10 36.83 -33.54 -0.85
C LEU A 10 35.71 -33.89 0.14
N PHE A 11 35.70 -33.22 1.28
CA PHE A 11 34.49 -33.09 2.08
C PHE A 11 33.50 -32.29 1.23
N LEU A 12 32.68 -33.00 0.44
CA LEU A 12 31.40 -32.50 -0.03
C LEU A 12 30.55 -32.30 1.24
N SER A 13 30.66 -31.12 1.84
CA SER A 13 29.64 -30.64 2.77
C SER A 13 28.33 -30.69 2.00
N SER A 14 27.46 -31.62 2.37
CA SER A 14 26.06 -31.54 1.97
C SER A 14 25.57 -30.20 2.49
N CYS A 15 25.43 -29.22 1.60
CA CYS A 15 24.43 -28.18 1.81
C CYS A 15 23.13 -28.95 1.96
N GLY A 16 22.72 -29.17 3.21
CA GLY A 16 21.39 -29.60 3.50
C GLY A 16 20.47 -28.66 2.75
N LEU A 17 19.63 -29.22 1.90
CA LEU A 17 18.34 -28.63 1.56
C LEU A 17 17.56 -28.53 2.88
N GLY A 18 17.95 -27.57 3.72
CA GLY A 18 17.12 -27.07 4.80
C GLY A 18 15.97 -26.32 4.15
N ASP A 19 14.78 -26.53 4.69
CA ASP A 19 13.51 -25.99 4.23
C ASP A 19 13.67 -24.59 3.62
N SER A 20 13.19 -24.43 2.39
CA SER A 20 13.06 -23.12 1.75
C SER A 20 12.44 -22.16 2.77
N PRO A 21 13.01 -20.96 3.00
CA PRO A 21 12.39 -20.01 3.92
C PRO A 21 10.98 -19.73 3.39
N GLU A 22 9.97 -20.22 4.09
CA GLU A 22 8.59 -19.93 3.75
C GLU A 22 8.41 -18.41 3.86
N ASP A 23 8.01 -17.74 2.78
CA ASP A 23 7.77 -16.30 2.79
C ASP A 23 6.91 -15.93 4.00
N HIS A 24 7.46 -15.10 4.89
CA HIS A 24 6.82 -14.72 6.13
C HIS A 24 5.85 -13.56 5.89
N LEU A 25 4.62 -13.69 6.40
CA LEU A 25 3.64 -12.60 6.39
C LEU A 25 4.09 -11.51 7.36
N ASP A 26 4.75 -10.47 6.84
CA ASP A 26 5.32 -9.36 7.60
C ASP A 26 4.25 -8.39 8.12
N SER A 27 3.26 -8.09 7.28
CA SER A 27 2.13 -7.26 7.71
C SER A 27 0.82 -7.66 7.06
N LEU A 28 -0.24 -7.50 7.84
CA LEU A 28 -1.61 -7.72 7.40
C LEU A 28 -2.50 -6.65 8.00
N TYR A 29 -3.18 -5.90 7.15
CA TYR A 29 -4.23 -4.98 7.52
C TYR A 29 -5.55 -5.43 6.92
N ARG A 30 -6.65 -5.08 7.58
CA ARG A 30 -8.01 -5.39 7.11
C ARG A 30 -8.93 -4.18 7.20
N GLN A 31 -9.83 -4.06 6.24
CA GLN A 31 -11.02 -3.21 6.36
C GLN A 31 -12.28 -3.98 5.96
N ARG A 32 -13.39 -3.71 6.64
CA ARG A 32 -14.72 -4.19 6.28
C ARG A 32 -15.35 -3.24 5.28
N ILE A 33 -16.20 -3.79 4.44
CA ILE A 33 -17.05 -3.04 3.52
C ILE A 33 -18.46 -2.99 4.11
N SER A 34 -19.05 -1.79 4.13
CA SER A 34 -20.42 -1.61 4.65
C SER A 34 -21.41 -2.46 3.85
N ASN A 35 -22.33 -3.13 4.54
CA ASN A 35 -23.38 -3.97 3.93
C ASN A 35 -22.83 -5.04 2.97
N SER A 36 -21.65 -5.59 3.27
CA SER A 36 -21.03 -6.63 2.45
C SER A 36 -20.53 -7.76 3.32
N LYS A 37 -20.56 -8.97 2.75
CA LYS A 37 -19.89 -10.14 3.32
C LYS A 37 -18.39 -10.16 3.04
N TYR A 38 -17.86 -9.23 2.25
CA TYR A 38 -16.44 -9.20 1.89
C TYR A 38 -15.62 -8.28 2.79
N VAL A 39 -14.35 -8.64 2.95
CA VAL A 39 -13.30 -7.90 3.66
C VAL A 39 -12.16 -7.66 2.69
N ILE A 40 -11.57 -6.46 2.74
CA ILE A 40 -10.37 -6.12 1.97
C ILE A 40 -9.17 -6.28 2.88
N TYR A 41 -8.18 -7.02 2.41
CA TYR A 41 -6.91 -7.18 3.08
C TYR A 41 -5.82 -6.45 2.31
N ASP A 42 -4.97 -5.74 3.03
CA ASP A 42 -3.67 -5.26 2.55
C ASP A 42 -2.60 -6.12 3.21
N PHE A 43 -1.85 -6.86 2.39
CA PHE A 43 -0.91 -7.87 2.85
C PHE A 43 0.49 -7.57 2.32
N ASN A 44 1.50 -7.94 3.10
CA ASN A 44 2.89 -7.93 2.70
C ASN A 44 3.57 -9.20 3.19
N TYR A 45 4.00 -10.06 2.27
CA TYR A 45 4.94 -11.13 2.56
C TYR A 45 6.35 -10.62 2.27
N ALA A 46 7.21 -10.70 3.28
CA ALA A 46 8.63 -10.43 3.09
C ALA A 46 9.25 -11.62 2.37
N GLY A 47 9.90 -11.34 1.26
CA GLY A 47 10.76 -12.31 0.58
C GLY A 47 12.12 -12.41 1.26
N ASP A 48 12.87 -13.45 0.93
CA ASP A 48 14.29 -13.53 1.22
C ASP A 48 15.06 -13.06 -0.02
N PHE A 49 15.97 -12.10 0.19
CA PHE A 49 16.87 -11.54 -0.82
C PHE A 49 17.46 -12.58 -1.80
N ALA A 50 17.73 -13.81 -1.34
CA ALA A 50 18.31 -14.86 -2.16
C ALA A 50 17.28 -15.76 -2.89
N THR A 51 16.07 -15.93 -2.38
CA THR A 51 15.15 -17.01 -2.83
C THR A 51 13.76 -16.54 -3.24
N SER A 52 13.33 -15.35 -2.82
CA SER A 52 11.98 -14.86 -3.12
C SER A 52 11.89 -13.33 -3.10
N LEU A 53 11.01 -12.79 -3.93
CA LEU A 53 10.72 -11.36 -3.94
C LEU A 53 9.57 -11.07 -2.97
N ASP A 54 9.58 -9.85 -2.40
CA ASP A 54 8.45 -9.35 -1.64
C ASP A 54 7.15 -9.47 -2.43
N TYR A 55 6.12 -10.01 -1.77
CA TYR A 55 4.81 -10.21 -2.35
C TYR A 55 3.76 -9.52 -1.49
N GLY A 56 3.38 -8.30 -1.92
CA GLY A 56 2.35 -7.52 -1.25
C GLY A 56 1.26 -7.01 -2.19
N GLY A 57 0.17 -6.53 -1.60
CA GLY A 57 -0.93 -5.90 -2.33
C GLY A 57 -2.27 -6.06 -1.63
N LEU A 58 -3.34 -5.86 -2.40
CA LEU A 58 -4.71 -5.97 -1.91
C LEU A 58 -5.37 -7.26 -2.37
N THR A 59 -6.24 -7.85 -1.55
CA THR A 59 -7.13 -8.96 -1.92
C THR A 59 -8.51 -8.81 -1.27
N PHE A 60 -9.52 -9.45 -1.86
CA PHE A 60 -10.85 -9.60 -1.25
C PHE A 60 -11.04 -11.02 -0.74
N LEU A 61 -11.59 -11.17 0.45
CA LEU A 61 -12.05 -12.46 0.96
C LEU A 61 -13.46 -12.32 1.54
N ASP A 62 -14.23 -13.41 1.51
CA ASP A 62 -15.43 -13.51 2.32
C ASP A 62 -15.05 -13.37 3.81
N SER A 63 -15.86 -12.67 4.59
CA SER A 63 -15.65 -12.41 6.03
C SER A 63 -15.58 -13.68 6.88
N SER A 64 -16.13 -14.80 6.39
CA SER A 64 -16.01 -16.12 7.00
C SER A 64 -14.71 -16.84 6.65
N ALA A 65 -13.98 -16.40 5.63
CA ALA A 65 -12.76 -17.04 5.19
C ALA A 65 -11.55 -16.61 6.05
N VAL A 66 -10.76 -17.60 6.46
CA VAL A 66 -9.46 -17.36 7.09
C VAL A 66 -8.46 -16.90 6.03
N PHE A 67 -7.80 -15.77 6.27
CA PHE A 67 -6.73 -15.25 5.42
C PHE A 67 -5.57 -16.24 5.34
N SER A 68 -5.16 -16.57 4.12
CA SER A 68 -4.12 -17.55 3.81
C SER A 68 -3.59 -17.30 2.40
N ARG A 69 -2.33 -17.63 2.14
CA ARG A 69 -1.63 -17.27 0.91
C ARG A 69 -2.28 -17.87 -0.34
N ASP A 70 -2.77 -19.10 -0.26
CA ASP A 70 -3.45 -19.84 -1.32
C ASP A 70 -4.79 -19.20 -1.74
N LYS A 71 -5.39 -18.36 -0.90
CA LYS A 71 -6.65 -17.66 -1.17
C LYS A 71 -6.46 -16.25 -1.73
N ILE A 72 -5.21 -15.82 -1.94
CA ILE A 72 -4.92 -14.48 -2.42
C ILE A 72 -5.16 -14.41 -3.92
N ASP A 73 -6.22 -13.69 -4.30
CA ASP A 73 -6.43 -13.21 -5.67
C ASP A 73 -6.09 -11.72 -5.71
N LYS A 74 -4.81 -11.42 -5.98
CA LYS A 74 -4.25 -10.06 -5.85
C LYS A 74 -4.93 -9.08 -6.81
N LEU A 75 -5.42 -7.98 -6.26
CA LEU A 75 -6.04 -6.91 -7.00
C LEU A 75 -5.00 -6.06 -7.75
N PRO A 76 -5.30 -5.64 -8.99
CA PRO A 76 -4.46 -4.74 -9.76
C PRO A 76 -4.73 -3.29 -9.31
N SER A 77 -4.26 -2.92 -8.12
CA SER A 77 -4.65 -1.65 -7.50
C SER A 77 -3.49 -0.88 -6.91
N SER A 78 -3.58 0.43 -7.07
CA SER A 78 -2.85 1.42 -6.28
C SER A 78 -3.80 2.24 -5.39
N TYR A 79 -5.10 2.32 -5.72
CA TYR A 79 -6.07 3.20 -5.04
C TYR A 79 -7.53 2.89 -5.41
N PHE A 80 -8.46 3.00 -4.46
CA PHE A 80 -9.91 2.99 -4.73
C PHE A 80 -10.42 4.38 -5.10
N VAL A 81 -11.08 4.55 -6.25
CA VAL A 81 -11.59 5.86 -6.74
C VAL A 81 -12.61 6.49 -5.78
N GLY A 82 -13.30 5.66 -4.99
CA GLY A 82 -14.21 6.09 -3.94
C GLY A 82 -14.30 5.06 -2.83
N LYS A 83 -15.30 5.24 -1.95
CA LYS A 83 -15.57 4.28 -0.89
C LYS A 83 -15.93 2.92 -1.49
N PRO A 84 -15.23 1.84 -1.09
CA PRO A 84 -15.60 0.50 -1.49
C PRO A 84 -17.03 0.19 -1.01
N VAL A 85 -17.90 -0.21 -1.93
CA VAL A 85 -19.28 -0.66 -1.67
C VAL A 85 -19.46 -2.08 -2.17
N ALA A 86 -20.49 -2.77 -1.68
CA ALA A 86 -20.78 -4.12 -2.15
C ALA A 86 -20.95 -4.15 -3.69
N GLU A 87 -20.55 -5.26 -4.30
CA GLU A 87 -20.83 -5.64 -5.71
C GLU A 87 -20.05 -4.92 -6.81
N ARG A 88 -19.58 -3.68 -6.61
CA ARG A 88 -18.79 -2.97 -7.62
C ARG A 88 -17.68 -2.12 -7.01
N PHE A 89 -16.45 -2.41 -7.43
CA PHE A 89 -15.26 -1.66 -7.02
C PHE A 89 -14.69 -0.93 -8.22
N HIS A 90 -14.20 0.29 -8.00
CA HIS A 90 -13.46 1.04 -9.01
C HIS A 90 -12.05 1.32 -8.50
N LEU A 91 -11.06 0.71 -9.17
CA LEU A 91 -9.65 0.80 -8.83
C LEU A 91 -8.91 1.64 -9.86
N LEU A 92 -7.93 2.39 -9.38
CA LEU A 92 -6.87 2.95 -10.20
C LEU A 92 -5.63 2.07 -10.09
N LEU A 93 -5.10 1.69 -11.23
CA LEU A 93 -3.78 1.08 -11.33
C LEU A 93 -2.80 2.13 -11.88
N LEU A 94 -1.81 2.51 -11.08
CA LEU A 94 -0.76 3.43 -11.51
C LEU A 94 0.49 2.64 -11.88
N ASN A 95 0.72 2.46 -13.18
CA ASN A 95 1.85 1.69 -13.67
C ASN A 95 3.13 2.54 -13.72
N TYR A 96 4.10 2.15 -12.89
CA TYR A 96 5.50 2.58 -12.92
C TYR A 96 6.21 1.93 -14.12
N GLY A 97 5.74 2.17 -15.34
CA GLY A 97 6.43 1.65 -16.52
C GLY A 97 7.89 2.15 -16.53
N GLN A 98 8.85 1.23 -16.71
CA GLN A 98 10.21 1.61 -17.09
C GLN A 98 10.17 2.21 -18.50
N GLY A 99 10.89 3.31 -18.72
CA GLY A 99 11.02 3.91 -20.06
C GLY A 99 10.17 5.14 -20.32
N ARG A 100 9.99 6.04 -19.33
CA ARG A 100 9.62 7.42 -19.66
C ARG A 100 10.85 8.29 -19.61
N GLU A 101 11.12 8.92 -20.74
CA GLU A 101 12.30 9.76 -20.93
C GLU A 101 11.92 11.23 -20.99
N SER A 102 10.62 11.56 -21.15
CA SER A 102 10.17 12.94 -21.28
C SER A 102 8.79 13.24 -20.64
N PRO A 103 8.50 14.51 -20.32
CA PRO A 103 7.18 14.92 -19.83
C PRO A 103 6.03 14.60 -20.79
N LYS A 104 6.30 14.55 -22.10
CA LYS A 104 5.31 14.22 -23.15
C LYS A 104 4.79 12.78 -23.03
N ASP A 105 5.54 11.92 -22.34
CA ASP A 105 5.17 10.51 -22.12
C ASP A 105 4.15 10.34 -20.98
N THR A 106 3.78 11.43 -20.30
CA THR A 106 2.71 11.43 -19.30
C THR A 106 1.39 11.86 -19.93
N SER A 107 0.44 10.93 -20.01
CA SER A 107 -0.94 11.22 -20.42
C SER A 107 -1.86 11.33 -19.22
N LEU A 108 -2.80 12.28 -19.28
CA LEU A 108 -3.94 12.38 -18.36
C LEU A 108 -5.14 11.55 -18.81
N THR A 109 -5.01 10.82 -19.92
CA THR A 109 -5.99 9.81 -20.34
C THR A 109 -5.57 8.44 -19.85
N PRO A 110 -6.52 7.59 -19.42
CA PRO A 110 -6.24 6.20 -19.12
C PRO A 110 -5.58 5.51 -20.32
N VAL A 111 -4.69 4.56 -20.05
CA VAL A 111 -4.12 3.68 -21.09
C VAL A 111 -4.99 2.46 -21.34
N ARG A 112 -5.76 2.07 -20.34
CA ARG A 112 -6.64 0.92 -20.41
C ARG A 112 -7.76 1.07 -19.39
N GLU A 113 -8.96 0.67 -19.79
CA GLU A 113 -10.08 0.46 -18.88
C GLU A 113 -10.60 -0.95 -19.10
N TYR A 114 -10.84 -1.67 -18.01
CA TYR A 114 -11.33 -3.04 -18.09
C TYR A 114 -12.07 -3.44 -16.82
N THR A 115 -12.89 -4.48 -16.95
CA THR A 115 -13.57 -5.10 -15.83
C THR A 115 -13.09 -6.54 -15.69
N LYS A 116 -12.80 -6.96 -14.46
CA LYS A 116 -12.46 -8.35 -14.15
C LYS A 116 -13.13 -8.78 -12.84
N LYS A 117 -13.44 -10.06 -12.73
CA LYS A 117 -13.97 -10.66 -11.50
C LYS A 117 -12.83 -11.18 -10.62
N TYR A 118 -12.90 -10.87 -9.33
CA TYR A 118 -11.99 -11.34 -8.29
C TYR A 118 -12.83 -11.96 -7.16
N ASN A 119 -12.68 -13.25 -6.88
CA ASN A 119 -13.51 -13.95 -5.88
C ASN A 119 -15.03 -13.68 -6.03
N GLY A 120 -15.52 -13.64 -7.27
CA GLY A 120 -16.93 -13.39 -7.60
C GLY A 120 -17.37 -11.93 -7.60
N VAL A 121 -16.48 -11.01 -7.20
CA VAL A 121 -16.72 -9.57 -7.15
C VAL A 121 -16.30 -8.90 -8.45
N GLU A 122 -17.15 -8.05 -9.01
CA GLU A 122 -16.81 -7.26 -10.20
C GLU A 122 -15.97 -6.04 -9.85
N VAL A 123 -14.82 -5.93 -10.51
CA VAL A 123 -13.85 -4.86 -10.30
C VAL A 123 -13.59 -4.15 -11.62
N ALA A 124 -14.00 -2.88 -11.69
CA ALA A 124 -13.62 -1.97 -12.75
C ALA A 124 -12.25 -1.37 -12.45
N VAL A 125 -11.35 -1.41 -13.42
CA VAL A 125 -9.97 -0.92 -13.30
C VAL A 125 -9.74 0.13 -14.37
N THR A 126 -9.35 1.32 -13.96
CA THR A 126 -8.84 2.36 -14.85
C THR A 126 -7.34 2.45 -14.65
N GLU A 127 -6.59 2.08 -15.69
CA GLU A 127 -5.15 2.05 -15.68
C GLU A 127 -4.59 3.36 -16.20
N TYR A 128 -3.72 3.97 -15.40
CA TYR A 128 -2.93 5.11 -15.82
C TYR A 128 -1.46 4.77 -15.82
N LYS A 129 -0.77 5.49 -16.69
CA LYS A 129 0.66 5.53 -16.78
C LYS A 129 1.17 6.61 -15.79
N HIS A 130 1.87 6.24 -14.72
CA HIS A 130 2.45 7.17 -13.72
C HIS A 130 3.38 8.25 -14.31
N THR A 131 3.34 9.50 -13.83
CA THR A 131 4.16 10.64 -14.28
C THR A 131 5.63 10.31 -14.54
N TYR A 132 6.19 10.93 -15.58
CA TYR A 132 7.63 11.06 -15.82
C TYR A 132 8.31 11.90 -14.73
N GLY A 133 9.40 11.38 -14.15
CA GLY A 133 10.19 12.09 -13.13
C GLY A 133 9.55 12.09 -11.74
N SER A 134 10.14 12.86 -10.82
CA SER A 134 9.70 12.99 -9.43
C SER A 134 8.66 14.11 -9.31
N ALA A 135 7.38 13.77 -9.31
CA ALA A 135 6.32 14.72 -8.99
C ALA A 135 6.23 14.87 -7.45
N THR A 136 6.52 16.07 -6.92
CA THR A 136 6.72 16.25 -5.47
C THR A 136 5.97 17.43 -4.84
N LEU A 137 5.17 18.20 -5.60
CA LEU A 137 4.28 19.23 -5.02
C LEU A 137 2.84 18.73 -4.87
N ASP A 138 2.33 18.11 -5.93
CA ASP A 138 0.97 17.56 -5.95
C ASP A 138 0.92 16.14 -5.39
N THR A 139 1.96 15.35 -5.66
CA THR A 139 2.15 13.95 -5.24
C THR A 139 3.28 13.80 -4.22
N GLY A 140 3.49 12.59 -3.72
CA GLY A 140 4.46 12.29 -2.67
C GLY A 140 3.90 12.44 -1.26
N LEU A 141 4.79 12.55 -0.28
CA LEU A 141 4.44 12.53 1.14
C LEU A 141 4.03 13.92 1.65
N LYS A 142 2.86 14.00 2.27
CA LYS A 142 2.37 15.18 2.99
C LYS A 142 2.06 14.78 4.43
N GLN A 143 2.52 15.54 5.41
CA GLN A 143 2.41 15.22 6.83
C GLN A 143 1.75 16.36 7.58
N TYR A 144 0.79 16.02 8.42
CA TYR A 144 -0.01 16.97 9.18
C TYR A 144 -0.18 16.53 10.63
N ARG A 145 -0.49 17.48 11.51
CA ARG A 145 -1.03 17.21 12.84
C ARG A 145 -2.49 17.64 12.91
N PHE A 146 -3.29 16.94 13.71
CA PHE A 146 -4.68 17.31 13.96
C PHE A 146 -5.01 17.25 15.46
N GLU A 147 -6.02 18.00 15.88
CA GLU A 147 -6.47 18.00 17.29
C GLU A 147 -7.62 17.05 17.55
N ARG A 148 -8.55 16.96 16.60
CA ARG A 148 -9.73 16.10 16.66
C ARG A 148 -10.08 15.61 15.26
N PHE A 149 -10.82 14.51 15.20
CA PHE A 149 -11.41 14.00 13.97
C PHE A 149 -12.88 13.69 14.17
N GLN A 150 -13.61 13.60 13.06
CA GLN A 150 -14.96 13.07 13.01
C GLN A 150 -15.00 11.99 11.95
N GLU A 151 -15.46 10.81 12.35
CA GLU A 151 -15.74 9.73 11.42
C GLU A 151 -17.22 9.78 11.03
N THR A 152 -17.51 9.73 9.73
CA THR A 152 -18.85 9.60 9.17
C THR A 152 -18.99 8.23 8.50
N PRO A 153 -20.18 7.84 8.02
CA PRO A 153 -20.32 6.62 7.22
C PRO A 153 -19.39 6.59 6.01
N ASP A 154 -19.08 7.72 5.39
CA ASP A 154 -18.38 7.80 4.10
C ASP A 154 -17.00 8.44 4.16
N SER A 155 -16.70 9.19 5.22
CA SER A 155 -15.50 10.01 5.30
C SER A 155 -14.86 10.03 6.68
N LEU A 156 -13.60 10.45 6.70
CA LEU A 156 -12.87 10.83 7.89
C LEU A 156 -12.46 12.30 7.75
N ILE A 157 -12.87 13.12 8.71
CA ILE A 157 -12.66 14.56 8.70
C ILE A 157 -11.72 14.94 9.84
N PHE A 158 -10.62 15.61 9.52
CA PHE A 158 -9.64 16.12 10.47
C PHE A 158 -9.87 17.61 10.69
N TYR A 159 -9.75 18.07 11.94
CA TYR A 159 -9.91 19.47 12.31
C TYR A 159 -8.67 20.02 13.01
N SER A 160 -8.52 21.34 12.95
CA SER A 160 -7.35 22.06 13.45
C SER A 160 -6.06 21.52 12.83
N VAL A 161 -6.09 21.32 11.51
CA VAL A 161 -5.00 20.67 10.79
C VAL A 161 -3.83 21.65 10.65
N THR A 162 -2.64 21.21 11.09
CA THR A 162 -1.39 21.98 10.98
C THR A 162 -0.39 21.20 10.15
N ASN A 163 0.23 21.88 9.18
CA ASN A 163 1.24 21.25 8.32
C ASN A 163 2.51 20.91 9.13
N ARG A 164 3.10 19.74 8.90
CA ARG A 164 4.45 19.38 9.37
C ARG A 164 5.46 19.31 8.23
N TYR A 165 5.06 18.78 7.08
CA TYR A 165 5.94 18.56 5.94
C TYR A 165 5.10 18.38 4.68
N GLY A 166 5.40 19.13 3.63
CA GLY A 166 4.69 19.00 2.34
C GLY A 166 3.22 19.47 2.40
N GLY A 167 2.75 20.09 1.32
CA GLY A 167 1.38 20.58 1.23
C GLY A 167 1.10 21.90 1.95
N ALA A 168 -0.15 22.33 1.90
CA ALA A 168 -0.61 23.62 2.40
C ALA A 168 -1.41 23.45 3.71
N PRO A 169 -1.33 24.41 4.65
CA PRO A 169 -2.17 24.39 5.84
C PRO A 169 -3.65 24.50 5.46
N ALA A 170 -4.52 23.83 6.21
CA ALA A 170 -5.97 23.91 6.06
C ALA A 170 -6.65 23.81 7.42
N PRO A 171 -7.76 24.52 7.69
CA PRO A 171 -8.46 24.43 8.97
C PRO A 171 -9.08 23.03 9.20
N ALA A 172 -9.49 22.38 8.11
CA ALA A 172 -10.00 21.02 8.11
C ALA A 172 -9.65 20.30 6.80
N MET A 173 -9.56 18.98 6.85
CA MET A 173 -9.36 18.13 5.68
C MET A 173 -10.26 16.90 5.78
N ALA A 174 -10.97 16.58 4.70
CA ALA A 174 -11.87 15.43 4.65
C ALA A 174 -11.41 14.44 3.57
N PHE A 175 -11.46 13.16 3.89
CA PHE A 175 -11.09 12.08 2.99
C PHE A 175 -12.18 11.04 2.94
N VAL A 176 -12.46 10.54 1.74
CA VAL A 176 -13.37 9.41 1.54
C VAL A 176 -12.72 8.15 2.11
N LYS A 177 -13.50 7.33 2.80
CA LYS A 177 -13.08 6.03 3.31
C LYS A 177 -12.68 5.08 2.18
N GLY A 178 -11.87 4.07 2.48
CA GLY A 178 -11.42 3.05 1.53
C GLY A 178 -9.91 3.03 1.31
N ASN A 179 -9.25 4.18 1.45
CA ASN A 179 -7.80 4.33 1.28
C ASN A 179 -7.13 4.88 2.55
N ILE A 180 -7.72 4.62 3.71
CA ILE A 180 -7.26 5.11 5.02
C ILE A 180 -6.74 3.93 5.81
N GLN A 181 -5.54 4.05 6.38
CA GLN A 181 -4.91 3.03 7.22
C GLN A 181 -4.52 3.63 8.57
N ALA A 182 -4.96 2.99 9.65
CA ALA A 182 -4.50 3.27 10.99
C ALA A 182 -3.16 2.57 11.21
N VAL A 183 -2.08 3.34 11.27
CA VAL A 183 -0.75 2.82 11.62
C VAL A 183 -0.60 2.92 13.12
N GLU A 184 -0.37 1.78 13.76
CA GLU A 184 -0.39 1.61 15.21
C GLU A 184 1.03 1.42 15.76
N PHE A 185 1.31 2.00 16.93
CA PHE A 185 2.42 1.59 17.79
C PHE A 185 2.03 0.34 18.60
N ALA A 186 2.96 -0.21 19.38
CA ALA A 186 2.64 -1.24 20.37
C ALA A 186 1.49 -0.77 21.30
N GLY A 187 0.51 -1.64 21.55
CA GLY A 187 -0.61 -1.36 22.46
C GLY A 187 -1.79 -0.61 21.86
N ASP A 188 -2.15 -0.90 20.60
CA ASP A 188 -3.35 -0.41 19.88
C ASP A 188 -3.47 1.13 19.80
N THR A 189 -2.35 1.85 20.00
CA THR A 189 -2.30 3.32 19.93
C THR A 189 -1.95 3.75 18.51
N VAL A 190 -2.76 4.63 17.92
CA VAL A 190 -2.55 5.14 16.57
C VAL A 190 -1.36 6.09 16.56
N ALA A 191 -0.30 5.70 15.84
CA ALA A 191 0.86 6.54 15.56
C ALA A 191 0.50 7.66 14.59
N TYR A 192 -0.16 7.28 13.49
CA TYR A 192 -0.72 8.19 12.50
C TYR A 192 -1.76 7.46 11.65
N LEU A 193 -2.59 8.25 10.96
CA LEU A 193 -3.47 7.77 9.91
C LEU A 193 -2.81 8.05 8.56
N GLU A 194 -2.56 7.01 7.78
CA GLU A 194 -2.04 7.11 6.42
C GLU A 194 -3.20 7.11 5.43
N ILE A 195 -3.19 8.03 4.48
CA ILE A 195 -4.23 8.15 3.46
C ILE A 195 -3.57 8.29 2.11
N ASN A 196 -3.82 7.34 1.21
CA ASN A 196 -3.36 7.42 -0.16
C ASN A 196 -4.45 8.08 -1.02
N ARG A 197 -4.06 9.01 -1.90
CA ARG A 197 -4.95 9.67 -2.85
C ARG A 197 -4.27 9.83 -4.20
N ALA A 198 -4.91 9.32 -5.25
CA ALA A 198 -4.41 9.55 -6.60
C ALA A 198 -4.54 11.03 -7.00
N PHE A 199 -3.55 11.53 -7.72
CA PHE A 199 -3.58 12.81 -8.40
C PHE A 199 -3.47 12.56 -9.90
N ILE A 200 -4.49 13.00 -10.65
CA ILE A 200 -4.51 12.97 -12.11
C ILE A 200 -4.89 14.39 -12.53
N GLY A 201 -3.93 15.17 -12.99
CA GLY A 201 -4.15 16.57 -13.29
C GLY A 201 -2.92 17.29 -13.81
N ARG A 202 -2.98 18.61 -13.88
CA ARG A 202 -1.84 19.45 -14.24
C ARG A 202 -1.30 20.16 -13.01
N GLY A 203 0.01 20.23 -12.89
CA GLY A 203 0.69 20.83 -11.76
C GLY A 203 2.11 21.26 -12.10
N SER A 204 2.95 21.36 -11.07
CA SER A 204 4.36 21.74 -11.24
C SER A 204 5.27 20.56 -10.91
N VAL A 205 6.23 20.26 -11.79
CA VAL A 205 7.19 19.17 -11.63
C VAL A 205 8.61 19.73 -11.65
N TYR A 206 9.52 19.07 -10.93
CA TYR A 206 10.95 19.34 -11.08
C TYR A 206 11.44 18.73 -12.39
N GLN A 207 12.14 19.54 -13.18
CA GLN A 207 12.70 19.09 -14.45
C GLN A 207 13.81 18.07 -14.19
N SER A 208 13.76 16.90 -14.80
CA SER A 208 14.95 16.06 -14.96
C SER A 208 15.72 16.52 -16.21
N PRO A 209 17.04 16.78 -16.16
CA PRO A 209 17.98 16.53 -15.07
C PRO A 209 18.29 17.74 -14.17
N LYS A 210 17.46 18.79 -14.16
CA LYS A 210 17.65 20.02 -13.35
C LYS A 210 16.71 20.03 -12.14
N PRO A 211 17.00 19.29 -11.05
CA PRO A 211 16.06 18.95 -9.98
C PRO A 211 15.57 20.13 -9.13
N PHE A 212 16.08 21.35 -9.34
CA PHE A 212 15.64 22.57 -8.66
C PHE A 212 14.84 23.51 -9.57
N GLN A 213 14.72 23.19 -10.86
CA GLN A 213 13.92 23.97 -11.80
C GLN A 213 12.50 23.41 -11.86
N LEU A 214 11.53 24.23 -11.42
CA LEU A 214 10.11 23.91 -11.54
C LEU A 214 9.59 24.26 -12.94
N VAL A 215 8.89 23.32 -13.55
CA VAL A 215 8.12 23.54 -14.78
C VAL A 215 6.65 23.39 -14.43
N SER A 216 5.90 24.46 -14.65
CA SER A 216 4.47 24.53 -14.39
C SER A 216 3.64 23.91 -15.53
N ASN A 217 2.36 23.66 -15.24
CA ASN A 217 1.36 23.13 -16.16
C ASN A 217 1.71 21.76 -16.79
N GLN A 218 2.52 20.95 -16.11
CA GLN A 218 2.89 19.62 -16.58
C GLN A 218 1.82 18.58 -16.19
N PRO A 219 1.55 17.59 -17.04
CA PRO A 219 0.68 16.48 -16.68
C PRO A 219 1.31 15.66 -15.55
N ILE A 220 0.51 15.33 -14.53
CA ILE A 220 0.88 14.53 -13.37
C ILE A 220 -0.19 13.45 -13.15
N VAL A 221 0.26 12.21 -13.15
CA VAL A 221 -0.43 11.01 -12.68
C VAL A 221 0.41 10.40 -11.56
N GLY A 222 -0.06 10.42 -10.32
CA GLY A 222 0.71 9.80 -9.24
C GLY A 222 -0.09 9.64 -7.96
N MET A 223 0.60 9.24 -6.90
CA MET A 223 0.01 9.06 -5.58
C MET A 223 0.48 10.17 -4.62
N THR A 224 -0.45 10.71 -3.86
CA THR A 224 -0.16 11.53 -2.69
C THR A 224 -0.44 10.69 -1.45
N THR A 225 0.54 10.55 -0.57
CA THR A 225 0.39 9.88 0.73
C THR A 225 0.30 10.95 1.80
N PHE A 226 -0.82 11.02 2.49
CA PHE A 226 -1.03 11.90 3.62
C PHE A 226 -0.80 11.13 4.92
N ARG A 227 -0.03 11.69 5.85
CA ARG A 227 0.11 11.18 7.22
C ARG A 227 -0.43 12.18 8.23
N PHE A 228 -1.46 11.78 8.96
CA PHE A 228 -2.10 12.57 9.99
C PHE A 228 -1.70 12.07 11.37
N TYR A 229 -0.87 12.85 12.06
CA TYR A 229 -0.39 12.56 13.41
C TYR A 229 -1.33 13.20 14.44
N PRO A 230 -1.91 12.42 15.37
CA PRO A 230 -2.80 12.98 16.38
C PRO A 230 -2.00 13.78 17.42
N ARG A 231 -2.52 14.93 17.89
CA ARG A 231 -1.92 15.68 19.01
C ARG A 231 -2.24 15.09 20.39
N LYS A 232 -3.33 14.32 20.49
CA LYS A 232 -3.77 13.60 21.69
C LYS A 232 -3.77 12.11 21.37
N THR A 233 -3.60 11.25 22.37
CA THR A 233 -3.66 9.80 22.17
C THR A 233 -4.97 9.38 21.52
N VAL A 234 -4.89 8.64 20.42
CA VAL A 234 -6.03 8.00 19.74
C VAL A 234 -5.79 6.50 19.76
N ARG A 235 -6.80 5.72 20.13
CA ARG A 235 -6.72 4.25 20.10
C ARG A 235 -7.36 3.71 18.82
N ALA A 236 -6.81 2.65 18.24
CA ALA A 236 -7.35 2.05 17.02
C ALA A 236 -8.81 1.59 17.19
N VAL A 237 -9.22 1.23 18.42
CA VAL A 237 -10.60 0.86 18.75
C VAL A 237 -11.61 2.01 18.64
N SER A 238 -11.17 3.28 18.65
CA SER A 238 -12.07 4.42 18.50
C SER A 238 -12.43 4.75 17.04
N LEU A 239 -11.77 4.10 16.08
CA LEU A 239 -12.10 4.16 14.66
C LEU A 239 -13.00 2.97 14.32
N SER A 240 -13.88 3.05 13.33
CA SER A 240 -14.48 1.81 12.79
C SER A 240 -13.45 1.01 11.99
N ASP A 241 -13.73 -0.27 11.77
CA ASP A 241 -13.05 -1.07 10.76
C ASP A 241 -13.72 -0.97 9.38
N ILE A 242 -14.75 -0.13 9.23
CA ILE A 242 -15.48 0.06 7.97
C ILE A 242 -14.79 1.15 7.15
N GLY A 243 -14.15 0.75 6.05
CA GLY A 243 -13.46 1.67 5.16
C GLY A 243 -12.14 2.23 5.71
N ILE A 244 -11.65 1.69 6.83
CA ILE A 244 -10.38 2.04 7.47
C ILE A 244 -9.62 0.75 7.74
N TYR A 245 -8.42 0.62 7.16
CA TYR A 245 -7.52 -0.49 7.39
C TYR A 245 -6.97 -0.46 8.81
N LYS A 246 -7.13 -1.57 9.53
CA LYS A 246 -6.54 -1.79 10.86
C LYS A 246 -5.62 -2.99 10.84
N LYS A 247 -4.58 -2.94 11.68
CA LYS A 247 -3.61 -4.04 11.75
C LYS A 247 -4.29 -5.29 12.29
N VAL A 248 -4.04 -6.43 11.66
CA VAL A 248 -4.43 -7.75 12.18
C VAL A 248 -3.29 -8.25 13.05
N LYS A 249 -3.60 -8.68 14.27
CA LYS A 249 -2.61 -9.30 15.17
C LYS A 249 -2.26 -10.67 14.59
N LEU A 250 -1.05 -10.79 14.03
CA LEU A 250 -0.49 -12.06 13.59
C LEU A 250 -0.09 -12.85 14.83
N GLN A 251 -0.53 -14.10 14.92
CA GLN A 251 -0.02 -14.97 15.98
C GLN A 251 1.42 -15.33 15.62
N PRO A 252 2.37 -15.30 16.57
CA PRO A 252 3.69 -15.84 16.32
C PRO A 252 3.55 -17.31 15.94
N VAL A 253 4.17 -17.70 14.82
CA VAL A 253 4.28 -19.11 14.44
C VAL A 253 5.00 -19.81 15.59
N LYS A 254 4.34 -20.78 16.25
CA LYS A 254 5.02 -21.64 17.20
C LYS A 254 6.00 -22.49 16.39
N GLU A 255 7.29 -22.23 16.53
CA GLU A 255 8.30 -23.16 16.04
C GLU A 255 8.02 -24.53 16.67
N PRO A 256 7.97 -25.61 15.88
CA PRO A 256 7.96 -26.94 16.47
C PRO A 256 9.24 -27.10 17.28
N LEU A 257 9.08 -27.51 18.54
CA LEU A 257 10.20 -27.91 19.38
C LEU A 257 11.01 -28.94 18.61
N ARG A 258 12.27 -28.61 18.31
CA ARG A 258 13.23 -29.56 17.78
C ARG A 258 13.60 -30.49 18.94
N ASP A 259 13.05 -31.70 18.90
CA ASP A 259 13.52 -32.83 19.73
C ASP A 259 14.90 -33.33 19.22
#